data_AF-A0A259S4U8-F1
#
_entry.id   AF-A0A259S4U8-F1
#
_cell.length_a   1.000
_cell.length_b   1.000
_cell.length_c   1.000
_cell.angle_alpha   90.00
_cell.angle_beta   90.00
_cell.angle_gamma   90.00
#
_symmetry.space_group_name_H-M   'P 1'
#
loop_
_entity.id
_entity.type
_entity.pdbx_description
1 polymer ?
#
loop_
_entity_poly.entity_id
_entity_poly.type
_entity_poly.pdbx_seq_one_letter_code
_entity_poly.pdbx_strand_id
1 'polypeptide(L)'
;MLDRTPVIRSLAPLALVAALLLSGCSAGSPVPSASPSAAASSATASPAAAPELHPDGSAEDNLPLFDAVVAQVWAGENRVKGRAYVDALSAAGFARADMQVTADETTVGNPAESIQFSVRWGKDQ
;
A
#
# COMPACT_ATOMS: atom_id res chain seq x y z
N MET A 1 -34.43 54.06 -52.18
CA MET A 1 -33.98 54.66 -50.91
C MET A 1 -34.47 53.70 -49.82
N LEU A 2 -33.68 52.90 -49.09
CA LEU A 2 -32.24 52.73 -48.81
C LEU A 2 -31.90 51.23 -49.03
N ASP A 3 -30.79 50.78 -49.64
CA ASP A 3 -29.36 50.82 -49.28
C ASP A 3 -28.95 49.90 -48.09
N ARG A 4 -28.00 48.98 -48.39
CA ARG A 4 -26.92 48.37 -47.56
C ARG A 4 -27.02 46.93 -47.01
N THR A 5 -26.44 46.01 -47.80
CA THR A 5 -25.30 45.08 -47.54
C THR A 5 -25.07 44.51 -46.12
N PRO A 6 -24.76 43.20 -45.97
CA PRO A 6 -24.62 42.52 -44.68
C PRO A 6 -23.25 42.75 -44.01
N VAL A 7 -23.25 42.86 -42.67
CA VAL A 7 -22.03 42.85 -41.84
C VAL A 7 -21.90 41.48 -41.18
N ILE A 8 -20.92 40.71 -41.64
CA ILE A 8 -20.46 39.46 -41.03
C ILE A 8 -19.63 39.82 -39.79
N ARG A 9 -19.99 39.30 -38.62
CA ARG A 9 -19.15 39.35 -37.41
C ARG A 9 -18.93 37.93 -36.88
N SER A 10 -17.70 37.47 -37.08
CA SER A 10 -17.20 36.13 -36.80
C SER A 10 -17.32 35.73 -35.33
N LEU A 11 -17.81 34.50 -35.10
CA LEU A 11 -17.61 33.74 -33.87
C LEU A 11 -16.22 33.07 -33.88
N ALA A 12 -15.54 33.09 -32.73
CA ALA A 12 -14.40 32.26 -32.26
C ALA A 12 -13.37 33.18 -31.59
N PRO A 13 -12.85 32.91 -30.36
CA PRO A 13 -12.42 31.58 -29.90
C PRO A 13 -12.52 31.37 -28.37
N LEU A 14 -13.48 30.60 -27.84
CA LEU A 14 -13.51 30.23 -26.41
C LEU A 14 -13.40 28.72 -26.19
N ALA A 15 -12.67 28.02 -27.06
CA ALA A 15 -12.47 26.56 -26.97
C ALA A 15 -11.01 26.12 -26.79
N LEU A 16 -10.04 27.06 -26.75
CA LEU A 16 -8.61 26.71 -26.76
C LEU A 16 -8.00 26.49 -25.36
N VAL A 17 -8.69 26.81 -24.27
CA VAL A 17 -8.10 26.80 -22.92
C VAL A 17 -8.13 25.40 -22.27
N ALA A 18 -8.95 24.46 -22.76
CA ALA A 18 -9.12 23.14 -22.13
C ALA A 18 -8.06 22.07 -22.52
N ALA A 19 -7.19 22.33 -23.50
CA ALA A 19 -6.28 21.31 -24.05
C ALA A 19 -4.85 21.32 -23.47
N LEU A 20 -4.45 22.31 -22.66
CA LEU A 20 -3.04 22.47 -22.25
C LEU A 20 -2.66 21.87 -20.88
N LEU A 21 -3.59 21.24 -20.14
CA LEU A 21 -3.32 20.74 -18.78
C LEU A 21 -2.88 19.26 -18.72
N LEU A 22 -2.51 18.65 -19.85
CA LEU A 22 -2.05 17.25 -19.91
C LEU A 22 -0.57 17.10 -20.32
N SER A 23 0.27 18.11 -20.07
CA SER A 23 1.72 17.95 -20.21
C SER A 23 2.27 17.25 -18.96
N GLY A 24 2.30 15.92 -19.02
CA GLY A 24 3.07 15.10 -18.09
C GLY A 24 4.56 15.40 -18.26
N CYS A 25 5.17 15.97 -17.23
CA CYS A 25 6.59 16.25 -17.18
C CYS A 25 7.36 14.93 -16.96
N SER A 26 7.79 14.26 -18.04
CA SER A 26 8.85 13.25 -17.96
C SER A 26 10.18 13.94 -18.18
N ALA A 27 10.78 14.45 -17.10
CA ALA A 27 12.11 15.03 -17.11
C ALA A 27 13.07 14.09 -16.36
N GLY A 28 13.82 13.28 -17.11
CA GLY A 28 14.99 12.59 -16.57
C GLY A 28 15.36 11.33 -17.34
N SER A 29 16.24 11.45 -18.33
CA SER A 29 17.00 10.30 -18.82
C SER A 29 18.01 9.88 -17.74
N PRO A 30 18.05 8.61 -17.30
CA PRO A 30 19.03 8.20 -16.29
C PRO A 30 20.44 8.24 -16.88
N VAL A 31 21.35 8.96 -16.21
CA VAL A 31 22.79 8.87 -16.49
C VAL A 31 23.34 7.61 -15.80
N PRO A 32 24.19 6.79 -16.44
CA PRO A 32 24.82 5.67 -15.74
C PRO A 32 25.82 6.23 -14.70
N SER A 33 25.47 6.09 -13.42
CA SER A 33 26.36 6.41 -12.31
C SER A 33 27.35 5.26 -12.09
N ALA A 34 28.62 5.57 -11.82
CA ALA A 34 29.66 4.58 -11.54
C ALA A 34 29.28 3.73 -10.30
N SER A 35 29.50 2.42 -10.40
CA SER A 35 29.22 1.47 -9.33
C SER A 35 30.24 1.63 -8.19
N PRO A 36 29.84 1.94 -6.95
CA PRO A 36 30.75 1.86 -5.82
C PRO A 36 31.03 0.39 -5.51
N SER A 37 32.32 0.02 -5.50
CA SER A 37 32.77 -1.25 -4.91
C SER A 37 32.55 -1.19 -3.40
N ALA A 38 31.51 -1.87 -2.91
CA ALA A 38 31.24 -1.94 -1.48
C ALA A 38 32.22 -2.91 -0.81
N ALA A 39 33.08 -2.39 0.08
CA ALA A 39 33.80 -3.23 1.03
C ALA A 39 32.78 -3.89 1.97
N ALA A 40 32.78 -5.23 2.02
CA ALA A 40 31.90 -5.99 2.91
C ALA A 40 32.29 -5.74 4.37
N SER A 41 31.57 -4.86 5.05
CA SER A 41 31.62 -4.76 6.50
C SER A 41 30.89 -5.96 7.08
N SER A 42 31.64 -6.96 7.56
CA SER A 42 31.06 -8.05 8.36
C SER A 42 30.80 -7.54 9.77
N ALA A 43 29.66 -6.89 9.98
CA ALA A 43 29.14 -6.67 11.32
C ALA A 43 28.49 -7.98 11.80
N THR A 44 29.07 -8.60 12.82
CA THR A 44 28.38 -9.66 13.56
C THR A 44 27.26 -9.00 14.36
N ALA A 45 26.02 -9.14 13.92
CA ALA A 45 24.87 -8.57 14.61
C ALA A 45 24.69 -9.27 15.97
N SER A 46 24.64 -8.49 17.04
CA SER A 46 24.08 -8.93 18.33
C SER A 46 22.63 -9.38 18.11
N PRO A 47 22.13 -10.40 18.81
CA PRO A 47 20.73 -10.82 18.68
C PRO A 47 19.81 -9.61 18.89
N ALA A 48 18.97 -9.32 17.89
CA ALA A 48 17.96 -8.29 18.01
C ALA A 48 16.97 -8.70 19.12
N ALA A 49 16.55 -7.74 19.94
CA ALA A 49 15.46 -7.95 20.87
C ALA A 49 14.22 -8.42 20.10
N ALA A 50 13.41 -9.31 20.71
CA ALA A 50 12.15 -9.71 20.11
C ALA A 50 11.27 -8.47 19.94
N PRO A 51 10.55 -8.33 18.81
CA PRO A 51 9.68 -7.19 18.60
C PRO A 51 8.53 -7.19 19.62
N GLU A 52 8.15 -6.01 20.10
CA GLU A 52 7.10 -5.82 21.09
C GLU A 52 6.00 -4.91 20.52
N LEU A 53 4.81 -4.97 21.10
CA LEU A 53 3.70 -4.12 20.71
C LEU A 53 3.93 -2.72 21.29
N HIS A 54 3.74 -1.68 20.48
CA HIS A 54 3.86 -0.28 20.85
C HIS A 54 2.50 0.43 20.73
N PRO A 55 1.65 0.43 21.77
CA PRO A 55 0.26 0.92 21.69
C PRO A 55 0.13 2.39 21.31
N ASP A 56 1.10 3.22 21.72
CA ASP A 56 1.14 4.65 21.41
C ASP A 56 1.95 4.97 20.14
N GLY A 57 2.50 3.94 19.48
CA GLY A 57 3.28 4.07 18.25
C GLY A 57 2.43 4.19 16.99
N SER A 58 3.10 4.34 15.85
CA SER A 58 2.53 4.26 14.50
C SER A 58 2.30 2.80 14.06
N ALA A 59 1.69 2.61 12.89
CA ALA A 59 1.57 1.28 12.29
C ALA A 59 2.96 0.75 11.93
N GLU A 60 3.84 1.63 11.45
CA GLU A 60 5.22 1.34 11.11
C GLU A 60 6.04 0.88 12.33
N ASP A 61 5.80 1.47 13.51
CA ASP A 61 6.45 1.05 14.76
C ASP A 61 6.05 -0.38 15.17
N ASN A 62 4.83 -0.82 14.80
CA ASN A 62 4.31 -2.15 15.11
C ASN A 62 4.52 -3.18 14.00
N LEU A 63 4.98 -2.75 12.82
CA LEU A 63 5.23 -3.61 11.66
C LEU A 63 6.20 -4.77 11.98
N PRO A 64 7.30 -4.58 12.73
CA PRO A 64 8.20 -5.68 13.08
C PRO A 64 7.53 -6.82 13.86
N LEU A 65 6.62 -6.49 14.80
CA LEU A 65 5.88 -7.51 15.55
C LEU A 65 4.86 -8.21 14.65
N PHE A 66 4.12 -7.43 13.85
CA PHE A 66 3.16 -7.97 12.90
C PHE A 66 3.82 -8.97 11.95
N ASP A 67 4.94 -8.60 11.32
CA ASP A 67 5.68 -9.45 10.38
C ASP A 67 6.21 -10.73 11.06
N ALA A 68 6.72 -10.63 12.29
CA ALA A 68 7.19 -11.78 13.04
C ALA A 68 6.06 -12.80 13.31
N VAL A 69 4.89 -12.32 13.73
CA VAL A 69 3.71 -13.17 13.98
C VAL A 69 3.22 -13.81 12.68
N VAL A 70 3.14 -13.05 11.59
CA VAL A 70 2.72 -13.56 10.28
C VAL A 70 3.70 -14.62 9.78
N ALA A 71 5.01 -14.38 9.88
CA ALA A 71 6.04 -15.33 9.49
C ALA A 71 5.96 -16.64 10.31
N GLN A 72 5.66 -16.54 11.61
CA GLN A 72 5.47 -17.71 12.47
C GLN A 72 4.29 -18.57 12.00
N VAL A 73 3.14 -17.97 11.72
CA VAL A 73 1.96 -18.71 11.22
C VAL A 73 2.25 -19.28 9.83
N TRP A 74 2.90 -18.51 8.96
CA TRP A 74 3.25 -18.94 7.60
C TRP A 74 4.17 -20.17 7.57
N ALA A 75 5.06 -20.29 8.55
CA ALA A 75 5.96 -21.44 8.69
C ALA A 75 5.24 -22.73 9.17
N GLY A 76 4.02 -22.62 9.70
CA GLY A 76 3.25 -23.74 10.24
C GLY A 76 2.25 -24.36 9.25
N GLU A 77 1.57 -25.42 9.70
CA GLU A 77 0.55 -26.13 8.90
C GLU A 77 -0.72 -25.29 8.69
N ASN A 78 -0.99 -24.33 9.56
CA ASN A 78 -2.19 -23.49 9.54
C ASN A 78 -2.05 -22.24 8.66
N ARG A 79 -0.98 -22.13 7.85
CA ARG A 79 -0.70 -20.96 7.00
C ARG A 79 -1.79 -20.58 6.00
N VAL A 80 -2.70 -21.50 5.68
CA VAL A 80 -3.85 -21.30 4.77
C VAL A 80 -5.16 -21.02 5.52
N LYS A 81 -5.11 -20.79 6.83
CA LYS A 81 -6.29 -20.53 7.66
C LYS A 81 -6.23 -19.09 8.14
N GLY A 82 -7.10 -18.22 7.62
CA GLY A 82 -7.15 -16.81 7.99
C GLY A 82 -7.34 -16.64 9.50
N ARG A 83 -8.14 -17.52 10.12
CA ARG A 83 -8.32 -17.56 11.57
C ARG A 83 -7.00 -17.72 12.34
N ALA A 84 -6.03 -18.50 11.84
CA ALA A 84 -4.77 -18.70 12.53
C ALA A 84 -3.96 -17.40 12.64
N TYR A 85 -3.98 -16.54 11.62
CA TYR A 85 -3.36 -15.22 11.69
C TYR A 85 -4.06 -14.32 12.70
N VAL A 86 -5.40 -14.28 12.70
CA VAL A 86 -6.19 -13.46 13.64
C VAL A 86 -5.95 -13.92 15.09
N ASP A 87 -5.91 -15.22 15.35
CA ASP A 87 -5.66 -15.77 16.68
C ASP A 87 -4.23 -15.48 17.15
N ALA A 88 -3.23 -15.62 16.28
CA ALA A 88 -1.83 -15.33 16.60
C ALA A 88 -1.59 -13.83 16.84
N LEU A 89 -2.15 -12.95 16.01
CA LEU A 89 -2.08 -11.50 16.22
C LEU A 89 -2.81 -11.09 17.51
N SER A 90 -3.95 -11.72 17.82
CA SER A 90 -4.65 -11.47 19.09
C SER A 90 -3.78 -11.86 20.30
N ALA A 91 -3.08 -13.00 20.21
CA ALA A 91 -2.17 -13.45 21.26
C ALA A 91 -0.95 -12.52 21.44
N ALA A 92 -0.52 -11.86 20.37
CA ALA A 92 0.52 -10.83 20.40
C ALA A 92 0.03 -9.46 20.91
N GLY A 93 -1.27 -9.31 21.20
CA GLY A 93 -1.85 -8.11 21.80
C GLY A 93 -2.56 -7.17 20.84
N PHE A 94 -2.60 -7.47 19.53
CA PHE A 94 -3.42 -6.71 18.59
C PHE A 94 -4.91 -6.94 18.88
N ALA A 95 -5.71 -5.88 18.87
CA ALA A 95 -7.13 -5.99 19.20
C ALA A 95 -7.91 -6.67 18.07
N ARG A 96 -8.60 -7.77 18.37
CA ARG A 96 -9.44 -8.49 17.39
C ARG A 96 -10.52 -7.63 16.74
N ALA A 97 -11.07 -6.65 17.48
CA ALA A 97 -12.08 -5.73 16.98
C ALA A 97 -11.56 -4.82 15.86
N ASP A 98 -10.25 -4.67 15.73
CA ASP A 98 -9.58 -3.90 14.69
C ASP A 98 -9.12 -4.77 13.51
N MET A 99 -9.39 -6.08 13.54
CA MET A 99 -8.94 -7.02 12.50
C MET A 99 -10.02 -7.26 11.45
N GLN A 100 -9.58 -7.34 10.21
CA GLN A 100 -10.38 -7.84 9.09
C GLN A 100 -9.67 -9.03 8.46
N VAL A 101 -10.45 -10.00 7.99
CA VAL A 101 -9.95 -11.18 7.28
C VAL A 101 -10.98 -11.62 6.25
N THR A 102 -10.52 -12.04 5.08
CA THR A 102 -11.40 -12.65 4.06
C THR A 102 -11.82 -14.05 4.46
N ALA A 103 -12.84 -14.61 3.81
CA ALA A 103 -13.22 -16.00 4.01
C ALA A 103 -12.11 -16.96 3.53
N ASP A 104 -11.95 -18.10 4.23
CA ASP A 104 -11.02 -19.17 3.87
C ASP A 104 -11.54 -20.06 2.73
N GLU A 105 -12.82 -19.94 2.40
CA GLU A 105 -13.52 -20.72 1.37
C GLU A 105 -14.36 -19.81 0.47
N THR A 106 -14.52 -20.23 -0.77
CA THR A 106 -15.42 -19.64 -1.75
C THR A 106 -16.87 -20.01 -1.45
N THR A 107 -17.83 -19.35 -2.10
CA THR A 107 -19.27 -19.64 -1.94
C THR A 107 -19.68 -21.05 -2.36
N VAL A 108 -18.86 -21.76 -3.14
CA VAL A 108 -19.08 -23.15 -3.57
C VAL A 108 -18.26 -24.17 -2.77
N GLY A 109 -17.59 -23.75 -1.69
CA GLY A 109 -16.88 -24.64 -0.76
C GLY A 109 -15.46 -25.02 -1.16
N ASN A 110 -14.88 -24.37 -2.18
CA ASN A 110 -13.46 -24.53 -2.50
C ASN A 110 -12.59 -23.65 -1.61
N PRO A 111 -11.36 -24.05 -1.26
CA PRO A 111 -10.43 -23.19 -0.53
C PRO A 111 -10.14 -21.90 -1.31
N ALA A 112 -10.01 -20.79 -0.59
CA ALA A 112 -9.62 -19.52 -1.19
C ALA A 112 -8.16 -19.59 -1.68
N GLU A 113 -7.91 -19.07 -2.89
CA GLU A 113 -6.55 -19.00 -3.46
C GLU A 113 -5.70 -17.89 -2.81
N SER A 114 -6.37 -16.91 -2.19
CA SER A 114 -5.73 -15.85 -1.43
C SER A 114 -6.56 -15.55 -0.19
N ILE A 115 -5.87 -15.29 0.92
CA ILE A 115 -6.46 -14.78 2.14
C ILE A 115 -5.80 -13.45 2.42
N GLN A 116 -6.61 -12.42 2.64
CA GLN A 116 -6.16 -11.09 3.01
C GLN A 116 -6.62 -10.81 4.43
N PHE A 117 -5.75 -10.17 5.21
CA PHE A 117 -6.08 -9.70 6.53
C PHE A 117 -5.38 -8.38 6.80
N SER A 118 -5.94 -7.60 7.72
CA SER A 118 -5.40 -6.32 8.14
C SER A 118 -5.71 -6.06 9.60
N VAL A 119 -4.93 -5.18 10.23
CA VAL A 119 -5.19 -4.64 11.56
C VAL A 119 -5.31 -3.14 11.39
N ARG A 120 -6.45 -2.57 11.75
CA ARG A 120 -6.61 -1.12 11.84
C ARG A 120 -5.71 -0.60 12.96
N TRP A 121 -4.99 0.47 12.67
CA TRP A 121 -4.12 1.12 13.65
C TRP A 121 -4.45 2.61 13.75
N GLY A 122 -4.36 3.15 14.96
CA GLY A 122 -4.67 4.55 15.24
C GLY A 122 -6.17 4.87 15.22
N LYS A 123 -6.45 6.17 15.35
CA LYS A 123 -7.80 6.75 15.33
C LYS A 123 -7.91 7.46 13.98
N ASP A 124 -8.65 6.86 13.06
CA ASP A 124 -9.15 7.48 11.82
C ASP A 124 -8.20 7.47 10.59
N GLN A 125 -8.62 6.70 9.57
CA GLN A 125 -8.60 7.04 8.14
C GLN A 125 -9.92 6.56 7.53
#